data_AF-R7UK59-F1
#
_entry.id   AF-R7UK59-F1
#
_cell.length_a   1.000
_cell.length_b   1.000
_cell.length_c   1.000
_cell.angle_alpha   90.00
_cell.angle_beta   90.00
_cell.angle_gamma   90.00
#
_symmetry.space_group_name_H-M   'P 1'
#
loop_
_entity.id
_entity.type
_entity.pdbx_description
1 polymer ?
#
loop_
_entity_poly.entity_id
_entity_poly.type
_entity_poly.pdbx_seq_one_letter_code
_entity_poly.pdbx_strand_id
1 'polypeptide(L)'
;MDDLPIKDTILYLNVGSNDVADPACRPSQLACALRLYSRRYAERKRVQVVIGQLHKRRKQPHPHFNDRVDEVNRILQAEPDFWKIKGLHQPPEDYYRYDGVHYSKKGCHKMSRGIRGAVLRALARKGVDMTIRSHVGNILTFPQ
;
A
#
# COMPACT_ATOMS: atom_id res chain seq x y z
N MET A 1 9.23 0.09 -37.17
CA MET A 1 9.30 -0.51 -35.83
C MET A 1 8.24 0.20 -35.02
N ASP A 2 7.16 -0.49 -34.68
CA ASP A 2 6.06 0.11 -33.95
C ASP A 2 6.54 0.50 -32.55
N ASP A 3 6.54 1.81 -32.28
CA ASP A 3 6.73 2.36 -30.94
C ASP A 3 5.55 1.92 -30.07
N LEU A 4 5.70 0.78 -29.39
CA LEU A 4 4.82 0.44 -28.28
C LEU A 4 4.91 1.59 -27.27
N PRO A 5 3.80 2.28 -26.95
CA PRO A 5 3.86 3.42 -26.04
C PRO A 5 4.37 2.91 -24.68
N ILE A 6 5.53 3.43 -24.24
CA ILE A 6 6.06 3.19 -22.90
C ILE A 6 4.90 3.45 -21.94
N LYS A 7 4.41 2.45 -21.22
CA LYS A 7 3.17 2.61 -20.44
C LYS A 7 3.48 3.27 -19.11
N ASP A 8 2.75 4.32 -18.79
CA ASP A 8 2.75 4.90 -17.44
C ASP A 8 2.45 3.81 -16.41
N THR A 9 3.37 3.62 -15.47
CA THR A 9 3.35 2.47 -14.54
C THR A 9 3.16 2.97 -13.12
N ILE A 10 2.29 2.32 -12.36
CA ILE A 10 2.14 2.51 -10.92
C ILE A 10 2.72 1.29 -10.22
N LEU A 11 3.72 1.51 -9.38
CA LEU A 11 4.37 0.49 -8.57
C LEU A 11 3.84 0.57 -7.14
N TYR A 12 3.05 -0.42 -6.71
CA TYR A 12 2.58 -0.53 -5.33
C TYR A 12 3.49 -1.47 -4.54
N LEU A 13 4.30 -0.91 -3.64
CA LEU A 13 5.21 -1.68 -2.79
C LEU A 13 4.44 -2.23 -1.58
N ASN A 14 4.12 -3.53 -1.61
CA ASN A 14 3.49 -4.27 -0.51
C ASN A 14 4.43 -5.37 0.00
N VAL A 15 5.56 -4.97 0.58
CA VAL A 15 6.63 -5.86 1.04
C VAL A 15 7.11 -5.43 2.43
N GLY A 16 7.84 -6.30 3.13
CA GLY A 16 8.35 -6.00 4.47
C GLY A 16 7.75 -6.83 5.61
N SER A 17 6.61 -7.51 5.39
CA SER A 17 5.97 -8.30 6.48
C SER A 17 6.84 -9.47 6.95
N ASN A 18 7.59 -10.09 6.04
CA ASN A 18 8.51 -11.19 6.38
C ASN A 18 9.79 -10.66 7.01
N ASP A 19 10.26 -9.50 6.55
CA ASP A 19 11.43 -8.82 7.11
C ASP A 19 11.18 -8.45 8.58
N VAL A 20 10.00 -7.89 8.90
CA VAL A 20 9.61 -7.61 10.30
C VAL A 20 9.46 -8.88 11.14
N ALA A 21 9.24 -10.04 10.51
CA ALA A 21 9.14 -11.31 11.22
C ALA A 21 10.50 -11.82 11.72
N ASP A 22 11.60 -11.32 11.15
CA ASP A 22 12.95 -11.54 11.65
C ASP A 22 13.25 -10.54 12.79
N PRO A 23 13.45 -11.01 14.03
CA PRO A 23 13.78 -10.13 15.15
C PRO A 23 15.05 -9.30 14.94
N ALA A 24 15.98 -9.73 14.09
CA ALA A 24 17.20 -9.00 13.77
C ALA A 24 16.95 -7.77 12.86
N CYS A 25 15.85 -7.74 12.11
CA CYS A 25 15.55 -6.65 11.18
C CYS A 25 14.93 -5.44 11.89
N ARG A 26 15.73 -4.40 12.18
CA ARG A 26 15.21 -3.22 12.89
C ARG A 26 14.15 -2.48 12.05
N PRO A 27 12.99 -2.10 12.64
CA PRO A 27 11.93 -1.35 11.95
C PRO A 27 12.42 -0.12 11.18
N SER A 28 13.33 0.66 11.77
CA SER A 28 13.92 1.84 11.13
C SER A 28 14.76 1.52 9.89
N GLN A 29 15.49 0.40 9.90
CA GLN A 29 16.27 -0.04 8.74
C GLN A 29 15.36 -0.45 7.59
N LEU A 30 14.29 -1.22 7.89
CA LEU A 30 13.31 -1.60 6.87
C LEU A 30 12.59 -0.37 6.29
N ALA A 31 12.15 0.55 7.13
CA ALA A 31 11.52 1.79 6.67
C ALA A 31 12.47 2.62 5.80
N CYS A 32 13.75 2.73 6.17
CA CYS A 32 14.78 3.39 5.36
C CYS A 32 14.97 2.69 4.01
N ALA A 33 15.06 1.36 3.99
CA ALA A 33 15.18 0.58 2.76
C ALA A 33 13.98 0.80 1.83
N LEU A 34 12.75 0.74 2.35
CA LEU A 34 11.53 0.99 1.58
C LEU A 34 11.50 2.40 0.98
N ARG A 35 11.95 3.42 1.73
CA ARG A 35 12.10 4.80 1.23
C ARG A 35 13.11 4.89 0.09
N LEU A 36 14.29 4.29 0.25
CA LEU A 36 15.34 4.28 -0.77
C LEU A 36 14.88 3.57 -2.04
N TYR A 37 14.21 2.41 -1.91
CA TYR A 37 13.59 1.75 -3.04
C TYR A 37 12.56 2.64 -3.71
N SER A 38 11.64 3.26 -2.96
CA SER A 38 10.63 4.15 -3.51
C SER A 38 11.25 5.27 -4.33
N ARG A 39 12.26 5.96 -3.80
CA ARG A 39 12.98 7.04 -4.50
C ARG A 39 13.67 6.55 -5.77
N ARG A 40 14.41 5.44 -5.70
CA ARG A 40 15.09 4.84 -6.86
C ARG A 40 14.13 4.46 -7.98
N TYR A 41 12.93 3.96 -7.65
CA TYR A 41 11.92 3.66 -8.66
C TYR A 41 11.21 4.91 -9.18
N ALA A 42 11.00 5.93 -8.34
CA ALA A 42 10.41 7.21 -8.74
C ALA A 42 11.31 8.04 -9.67
N GLU A 43 12.64 7.86 -9.61
CA GLU A 43 13.59 8.47 -10.57
C GLU A 43 13.39 7.98 -12.01
N ARG A 44 12.78 6.80 -12.20
CA ARG A 44 12.48 6.29 -13.54
C ARG A 44 11.32 7.07 -14.13
N LYS A 45 11.56 7.67 -15.31
CA LYS A 45 10.50 8.35 -16.07
C LYS A 45 9.26 7.45 -16.17
N ARG A 46 8.09 8.05 -15.93
CA ARG A 46 6.76 7.43 -16.09
C ARG A 46 6.41 6.36 -15.04
N VAL A 47 7.25 6.12 -14.03
CA VAL A 47 6.92 5.28 -12.87
C VAL A 47 6.45 6.15 -11.71
N GLN A 48 5.33 5.78 -11.10
CA GLN A 48 4.87 6.37 -9.85
C GLN A 48 4.81 5.30 -8.78
N VAL A 49 5.44 5.57 -7.65
CA VAL A 49 5.55 4.59 -6.56
C VAL A 49 4.52 4.92 -5.49
N VAL A 50 3.96 3.88 -4.88
CA VAL A 50 3.11 3.97 -3.70
C VAL A 50 3.64 2.95 -2.70
N ILE A 51 3.96 3.41 -1.50
CA ILE A 51 4.39 2.54 -0.39
C ILE A 51 3.14 2.10 0.37
N GLY A 52 2.81 0.82 0.31
CA GLY A 52 1.70 0.25 1.07
C GLY A 52 2.05 0.10 2.55
N GLN A 53 1.06 0.29 3.43
CA GLN A 53 1.22 -0.09 4.84
C GLN A 53 1.59 -1.56 5.00
N LEU A 54 2.44 -1.87 5.98
CA LEU A 54 2.62 -3.23 6.45
C LEU A 54 1.38 -3.67 7.24
N HIS A 55 1.12 -4.96 7.23
CA HIS A 55 -0.06 -5.56 7.84
C HIS A 55 0.28 -6.33 9.11
N LYS A 56 -0.53 -6.12 10.14
CA LYS A 56 -0.49 -6.90 11.38
C LYS A 56 -0.89 -8.34 11.11
N ARG A 57 -0.32 -9.27 11.89
CA ARG A 57 -0.68 -10.68 11.90
C ARG A 57 -1.48 -10.97 13.17
N ARG A 58 -2.52 -11.79 13.04
CA ARG A 58 -3.23 -12.35 14.18
C ARG A 58 -2.33 -13.36 14.90
N LYS A 59 -1.73 -14.29 14.15
CA LYS A 59 -0.72 -15.23 14.67
C LYS A 59 0.67 -14.64 14.45
N GLN A 60 1.21 -14.06 15.51
CA GLN A 60 2.50 -13.37 15.46
C GLN A 60 3.67 -14.38 15.50
N PRO A 61 4.74 -14.17 14.73
CA PRO A 61 5.95 -14.99 14.81
C PRO A 61 6.71 -14.78 16.14
N HIS A 62 6.54 -13.62 16.78
CA HIS A 62 7.07 -13.29 18.10
C HIS A 62 6.22 -12.17 18.76
N PRO A 63 6.30 -11.94 20.08
CA PRO A 63 5.37 -11.07 20.82
C PRO A 63 5.28 -9.61 20.31
N HIS A 64 6.41 -9.05 19.86
CA HIS A 64 6.50 -7.64 19.43
C HIS A 64 6.30 -7.43 17.93
N PHE A 65 5.81 -8.42 17.18
CA PHE A 65 5.72 -8.31 15.71
C PHE A 65 4.81 -7.16 15.29
N ASN A 66 3.60 -7.09 15.86
CA ASN A 66 2.63 -6.07 15.50
C ASN A 66 3.07 -4.66 15.93
N ASP A 67 3.79 -4.53 17.05
CA ASP A 67 4.36 -3.26 17.50
C ASP A 67 5.43 -2.76 16.52
N ARG A 68 6.27 -3.69 16.03
CA ARG A 68 7.28 -3.38 15.00
C ARG A 68 6.64 -3.01 13.67
N VAL A 69 5.55 -3.67 13.27
CA VAL A 69 4.75 -3.27 12.09
C VAL A 69 4.23 -1.83 12.25
N ASP A 70 3.73 -1.48 13.44
CA ASP A 70 3.27 -0.12 13.72
C ASP A 70 4.40 0.90 13.67
N GLU A 71 5.58 0.55 14.18
CA GLU A 71 6.75 1.40 14.11
C GLU A 71 7.18 1.68 12.66
N VAL A 72 7.27 0.64 11.80
CA VAL A 72 7.58 0.82 10.37
C VAL A 72 6.54 1.73 9.72
N ASN A 73 5.25 1.46 9.93
CA ASN A 73 4.17 2.25 9.36
C ASN A 73 4.19 3.72 9.82
N ARG A 74 4.48 3.96 11.10
CA ARG A 74 4.61 5.31 11.67
C ARG A 74 5.75 6.07 11.03
N ILE A 75 6.91 5.43 10.83
CA ILE A 75 8.06 6.03 10.15
C ILE A 75 7.68 6.37 8.70
N LEU A 76 7.06 5.43 7.97
CA LEU A 76 6.67 5.63 6.58
C LEU A 76 5.54 6.64 6.39
N GLN A 77 4.73 6.93 7.41
CA GLN A 77 3.62 7.88 7.32
C GLN A 77 4.06 9.31 6.94
N ALA A 78 5.32 9.66 7.19
CA ALA A 78 5.89 10.94 6.76
C ALA A 78 6.19 11.00 5.26
N GLU A 79 6.18 9.88 4.54
CA GLU A 79 6.46 9.84 3.10
C GLU A 79 5.20 10.20 2.29
N PRO A 80 5.30 11.09 1.28
CA PRO A 80 4.16 11.51 0.47
C PRO A 80 3.53 10.36 -0.33
N ASP A 81 4.29 9.30 -0.58
CA ASP A 81 3.89 8.13 -1.36
C ASP A 81 3.32 7.01 -0.49
N PHE A 82 3.32 7.17 0.84
CA PHE A 82 2.73 6.21 1.75
C PHE A 82 1.21 6.14 1.62
N TRP A 83 0.66 4.94 1.70
CA TRP A 83 -0.76 4.67 1.64
C TRP A 83 -1.22 3.72 2.74
N LYS A 84 -2.10 4.25 3.59
CA LYS A 84 -2.80 3.50 4.63
C LYS A 84 -4.16 3.04 4.11
N ILE A 85 -4.44 1.75 4.21
CA ILE A 85 -5.75 1.19 3.84
C ILE A 85 -6.68 1.23 5.06
N LYS A 86 -7.75 2.04 4.96
CA LYS A 86 -8.77 2.15 6.02
C LYS A 86 -9.36 0.77 6.36
N GLY A 87 -9.31 0.42 7.64
CA GLY A 87 -9.83 -0.85 8.17
C GLY A 87 -8.88 -2.05 8.05
N LEU A 88 -7.63 -1.85 7.62
CA LEU A 88 -6.59 -2.89 7.63
C LEU A 88 -5.45 -2.61 8.63
N HIS A 89 -5.58 -1.58 9.46
CA HIS A 89 -4.66 -1.37 10.59
C HIS A 89 -4.94 -2.35 11.75
N GLN A 90 -6.23 -2.62 12.00
CA GLN A 90 -6.70 -3.68 12.90
C GLN A 90 -7.79 -4.46 12.15
N PRO A 91 -7.41 -5.42 11.29
CA PRO A 91 -8.38 -6.18 10.51
C PRO A 91 -9.26 -7.05 11.43
N PRO A 92 -10.57 -7.17 11.14
CA PRO A 92 -11.44 -8.13 11.81
C PRO A 92 -10.92 -9.57 11.68
N GLU A 93 -11.28 -10.45 12.61
CA GLU A 93 -10.80 -11.83 12.63
C GLU A 93 -11.12 -12.60 11.35
N ASP A 94 -12.32 -12.41 10.79
CA ASP A 94 -12.78 -13.06 9.57
C ASP A 94 -12.05 -12.60 8.29
N TYR A 95 -11.18 -11.59 8.39
CA TYR A 95 -10.30 -11.18 7.31
C TYR A 95 -9.07 -12.07 7.20
N TYR A 96 -8.73 -12.85 8.23
CA TYR A 96 -7.60 -13.77 8.23
C TYR A 96 -7.99 -15.18 7.83
N ARG A 97 -7.05 -15.93 7.25
CA ARG A 97 -7.14 -17.39 7.16
C ARG A 97 -6.91 -18.01 8.53
N TYR A 98 -7.11 -19.32 8.63
CA TYR A 98 -6.87 -20.11 9.84
C TYR A 98 -5.42 -19.96 10.37
N ASP A 99 -4.45 -19.67 9.50
CA ASP A 99 -3.05 -19.46 9.90
C ASP A 99 -2.82 -18.15 10.67
N GLY A 100 -3.77 -17.21 10.63
CA GLY A 100 -3.67 -15.91 11.27
C GLY A 100 -2.60 -14.99 10.67
N VAL A 101 -1.99 -15.35 9.55
CA VAL A 101 -0.92 -14.60 8.88
C VAL A 101 -1.42 -14.05 7.55
N HIS A 102 -2.06 -14.90 6.75
CA HIS A 102 -2.57 -14.54 5.43
C HIS A 102 -4.03 -14.10 5.51
N TYR A 103 -4.45 -13.26 4.57
CA TYR A 103 -5.85 -12.86 4.47
C TYR A 103 -6.72 -13.94 3.82
N SER A 104 -7.95 -14.06 4.32
CA SER A 104 -9.04 -14.80 3.71
C SER A 104 -9.50 -14.13 2.41
N LYS A 105 -10.42 -14.74 1.66
CA LYS A 105 -11.04 -14.11 0.48
C LYS A 105 -11.63 -12.72 0.80
N LYS A 106 -12.25 -12.57 1.99
CA LYS A 106 -12.83 -11.31 2.45
C LYS A 106 -11.75 -10.26 2.73
N GLY A 107 -10.69 -10.65 3.43
CA GLY A 107 -9.53 -9.77 3.68
C GLY A 107 -8.82 -9.36 2.39
N CYS A 108 -8.60 -10.29 1.47
CA CYS A 108 -8.04 -10.00 0.14
C CYS A 108 -8.92 -9.02 -0.64
N HIS A 109 -10.25 -9.22 -0.65
CA HIS A 109 -11.17 -8.28 -1.30
C HIS A 109 -11.06 -6.87 -0.73
N LYS A 110 -10.99 -6.75 0.61
CA LYS A 110 -10.77 -5.46 1.27
C LYS A 110 -9.43 -4.83 0.87
N MET A 111 -8.36 -5.63 0.84
CA MET A 111 -7.02 -5.18 0.43
C MET A 111 -7.02 -4.70 -1.03
N SER A 112 -7.60 -5.45 -1.96
CA SER A 112 -7.73 -5.05 -3.37
C SER A 112 -8.49 -3.74 -3.53
N ARG A 113 -9.59 -3.52 -2.77
CA ARG A 113 -10.30 -2.23 -2.77
C ARG A 113 -9.42 -1.09 -2.23
N GLY A 114 -8.62 -1.35 -1.20
CA GLY A 114 -7.66 -0.40 -0.66
C GLY A 114 -6.55 -0.03 -1.66
N ILE A 115 -5.99 -1.02 -2.35
CA ILE A 115 -4.98 -0.84 -3.40
C ILE A 115 -5.57 -0.05 -4.57
N ARG A 116 -6.82 -0.34 -4.99
CA ARG A 116 -7.53 0.47 -5.99
C ARG A 116 -7.55 1.95 -5.61
N GLY A 117 -7.86 2.28 -4.36
CA GLY A 117 -7.80 3.67 -3.88
C GLY A 117 -6.40 4.29 -4.00
N ALA A 118 -5.35 3.50 -3.73
CA ALA A 118 -3.96 3.92 -3.88
C ALA A 118 -3.62 4.27 -5.33
N VAL A 119 -4.02 3.39 -6.27
CA VAL A 119 -3.85 3.57 -7.71
C VAL A 119 -4.61 4.81 -8.19
N LEU A 120 -5.85 5.01 -7.76
CA LEU A 120 -6.64 6.17 -8.15
C LEU A 120 -6.01 7.48 -7.67
N ARG A 121 -5.51 7.53 -6.42
CA ARG A 121 -4.75 8.68 -5.91
C ARG A 121 -3.48 8.94 -6.72
N ALA A 122 -2.77 7.88 -7.08
CA ALA A 122 -1.57 7.99 -7.89
C ALA A 122 -1.88 8.63 -9.26
N LEU A 123 -2.89 8.10 -9.97
CA LEU A 123 -3.35 8.65 -11.25
C LEU A 123 -3.76 10.13 -11.16
N ALA A 124 -4.53 10.50 -10.13
CA ALA A 124 -4.93 11.89 -9.93
C ALA A 124 -3.74 12.85 -9.77
N ARG A 125 -2.67 12.43 -9.08
CA ARG A 125 -1.43 13.24 -8.93
C ARG A 125 -0.68 13.46 -10.24
N LYS A 126 -0.85 12.58 -11.24
CA LYS A 126 -0.27 12.76 -12.58
C LYS A 126 -1.06 13.73 -13.47
N GLY A 127 -2.10 14.38 -12.95
CA GLY A 127 -2.98 15.21 -13.76
C GLY A 127 -3.82 14.38 -14.75
N VAL A 128 -3.94 13.07 -14.53
CA VAL A 128 -4.94 12.27 -15.24
C VAL A 128 -6.29 12.66 -14.66
N ASP A 129 -7.04 13.47 -15.40
CA ASP A 129 -8.44 13.76 -15.10
C ASP A 129 -9.23 12.45 -15.19
N MET A 130 -9.41 11.82 -14.03
CA MET A 130 -10.32 10.70 -13.90
C MET A 130 -11.71 11.24 -13.61
N THR A 131 -12.32 11.82 -14.63
CA THR A 131 -13.77 11.95 -14.66
C THR A 131 -14.33 10.53 -14.65
N ILE A 132 -14.64 10.00 -13.47
CA ILE A 132 -15.39 8.75 -13.33
C ILE A 132 -16.80 9.07 -13.81
N ARG A 133 -17.04 8.90 -15.12
CA ARG A 133 -18.40 8.84 -15.66
C ARG A 133 -19.01 7.53 -15.16
N SER A 134 -19.61 7.52 -13.98
CA SER A 134 -20.57 6.47 -13.67
C SER A 134 -21.72 6.64 -14.66
N HIS A 135 -21.94 5.64 -15.51
CA HIS A 135 -23.19 5.47 -16.25
C HIS A 135 -24.33 5.06 -15.30
N VAL A 136 -24.41 5.73 -14.15
CA VAL A 136 -25.51 5.71 -13.19
C VAL A 136 -25.44 7.06 -12.51
N GLY A 137 -26.45 7.89 -12.74
CA GLY A 137 -26.47 9.30 -12.38
C GLY A 137 -26.21 9.54 -10.89
N ASN A 138 -25.23 10.39 -10.61
CA ASN A 138 -25.29 11.49 -9.65
C ASN A 138 -23.86 12.05 -9.49
N ILE A 139 -23.67 13.24 -10.05
CA ILE A 139 -22.42 14.00 -9.96
C ILE A 139 -22.32 14.53 -8.52
N LEU A 140 -21.34 14.07 -7.75
CA LEU A 140 -20.92 14.73 -6.52
C LEU A 140 -19.73 15.63 -6.85
N THR A 141 -19.99 16.92 -7.02
CA THR A 141 -18.97 17.98 -6.99
C THR A 141 -18.68 18.35 -5.54
N PHE A 142 -17.41 18.37 -5.15
CA PHE A 142 -16.97 19.02 -3.92
C PHE A 142 -16.38 20.39 -4.29
N PRO A 143 -16.92 21.51 -3.78
CA PRO A 143 -16.35 22.84 -4.00
C PRO A 143 -15.06 23.02 -3.20
N GLN A 144 -14.26 23.98 -3.68
CA GLN A 144 -12.88 24.32 -3.28
C GLN A 144 -12.69 24.64 -1.80
#